data_AF-A0A959JJP8-F1
#
_entry.id   AF-A0A959JJP8-F1
#
_cell.length_a   1.000
_cell.length_b   1.000
_cell.length_c   1.000
_cell.angle_alpha   90.00
_cell.angle_beta   90.00
_cell.angle_gamma   90.00
#
_symmetry.space_group_name_H-M   'P 1'
#
loop_
_entity.id
_entity.type
_entity.pdbx_description
1 polymer ?
#
loop_
_entity_poly.entity_id
_entity_poly.type
_entity_poly.pdbx_seq_one_letter_code
_entity_poly.pdbx_strand_id
1 'polypeptide(L)'
;MGQDRRNFIKSVSAVGATIGVGGISQLVANSPVQHDLMSEKAYPSEFEVTILQTTDIHCQIHPKDELFWENNEKVYRKTGGYAHLSTYLKKKKKKK
;
A
#
# COMPACT_ATOMS: atom_id res chain seq x y z
N MET A 1 9.64 -28.37 -6.99
CA MET A 1 9.08 -27.03 -7.27
C MET A 1 7.55 -27.01 -7.46
N GLY A 2 6.93 -27.89 -8.27
CA GLY A 2 5.46 -27.91 -8.43
C GLY A 2 4.67 -28.65 -7.34
N GLN A 3 5.25 -29.71 -6.76
CA GLN A 3 4.64 -30.51 -5.69
C GLN A 3 4.58 -29.72 -4.36
N ASP A 4 5.63 -28.95 -4.06
CA ASP A 4 5.79 -28.21 -2.81
C ASP A 4 4.72 -27.12 -2.64
N ARG A 5 4.38 -26.43 -3.74
CA ARG A 5 3.30 -25.42 -3.77
C ARG A 5 1.92 -26.04 -3.55
N ARG A 6 1.65 -27.20 -4.15
CA ARG A 6 0.37 -27.92 -3.95
C ARG A 6 0.24 -28.45 -2.53
N ASN A 7 1.32 -28.92 -1.93
CA ASN A 7 1.33 -29.38 -0.54
C ASN A 7 1.11 -28.22 0.44
N PHE A 8 1.70 -27.05 0.16
CA PHE A 8 1.47 -25.83 0.94
C PHE A 8 0.01 -25.34 0.88
N ILE A 9 -0.61 -25.33 -0.31
CA ILE A 9 -2.03 -24.93 -0.43
C ILE A 9 -2.93 -25.93 0.31
N LYS A 10 -2.66 -27.23 0.22
CA LYS A 10 -3.42 -28.25 0.95
C LYS A 10 -3.30 -28.09 2.47
N SER A 11 -2.12 -27.76 3.00
CA SER A 11 -1.93 -27.56 4.44
C SER A 11 -2.60 -26.29 4.95
N VAL A 12 -2.48 -25.17 4.23
CA VAL A 12 -3.15 -23.90 4.59
C VAL A 12 -4.68 -24.05 4.56
N SER A 13 -5.23 -24.75 3.58
CA SER A 13 -6.68 -24.99 3.49
C SER A 13 -7.22 -25.89 4.61
N ALA A 14 -6.47 -26.91 5.04
CA ALA A 14 -6.90 -27.80 6.12
C ALA A 14 -6.95 -27.08 7.49
N VAL A 15 -5.98 -26.21 7.77
CA VAL A 15 -5.96 -25.40 9.01
C VAL A 15 -7.08 -24.35 9.02
N GLY A 16 -7.42 -23.77 7.88
CA GLY A 16 -8.56 -22.85 7.77
C GLY A 16 -9.92 -23.53 7.99
N ALA A 17 -10.09 -24.75 7.50
CA ALA A 17 -11.36 -25.48 7.60
C ALA A 17 -11.68 -25.97 9.02
N THR A 18 -10.67 -26.33 9.82
CA THR A 18 -10.87 -26.75 11.21
C THR A 18 -11.31 -25.60 12.11
N ILE A 19 -10.85 -24.38 11.84
CA ILE A 19 -11.26 -23.17 12.56
C ILE A 19 -12.65 -22.70 12.09
N GLY A 20 -12.99 -22.85 10.80
CA GLY A 20 -14.18 -22.26 10.20
C GLY A 20 -15.52 -22.96 10.47
N VAL A 21 -15.56 -24.28 10.74
CA VAL A 21 -16.85 -24.99 10.89
C VAL A 21 -16.93 -25.84 12.18
N GLY A 22 -15.82 -26.36 12.69
CA GLY A 22 -15.80 -27.20 13.91
C GLY A 22 -15.38 -26.48 15.19
N GLY A 23 -14.42 -25.55 15.11
CA GLY A 23 -13.85 -24.87 16.28
C GLY A 23 -14.82 -23.91 16.98
N ILE A 24 -15.68 -23.24 16.22
CA ILE A 24 -16.69 -22.32 16.75
C ILE A 24 -17.79 -23.04 17.56
N SER A 25 -18.16 -24.26 17.19
CA SER A 25 -19.22 -25.00 17.91
C SER A 25 -18.77 -25.45 19.31
N GLN A 26 -17.49 -25.81 19.47
CA GLN A 26 -16.93 -26.20 20.77
C GLN A 26 -16.56 -25.01 21.65
N LEU A 27 -16.23 -23.86 21.06
CA LEU A 27 -15.87 -22.64 21.80
C LEU A 27 -17.11 -21.90 22.34
N VAL A 28 -18.23 -21.97 21.61
CA VAL A 28 -19.51 -21.32 21.99
C VAL A 28 -20.26 -22.13 23.05
N ALA A 29 -20.09 -23.45 23.11
CA ALA A 29 -20.85 -24.30 24.04
C ALA A 29 -20.45 -24.15 25.52
N ASN A 30 -19.29 -23.57 25.84
CA ASN A 30 -18.71 -23.61 27.20
C ASN A 30 -18.35 -22.26 27.82
N SER A 31 -18.75 -21.13 27.23
CA SER A 31 -18.42 -19.80 27.78
C SER A 31 -19.66 -19.16 28.44
N PRO A 32 -19.60 -18.82 29.75
CA PRO A 32 -20.68 -18.09 30.41
C PRO A 32 -20.81 -16.70 29.78
N VAL A 33 -22.05 -16.36 29.41
CA VAL A 33 -22.41 -15.09 28.75
C VAL A 33 -22.06 -13.92 29.67
N GLN A 34 -20.93 -13.29 29.42
CA GLN A 34 -20.64 -11.93 29.87
C GLN A 34 -20.95 -11.02 28.70
N HIS A 35 -22.06 -10.32 28.83
CA HIS A 35 -22.49 -9.26 27.92
C HIS A 35 -21.58 -8.05 28.16
N ASP A 36 -20.31 -8.17 27.78
CA ASP A 36 -19.40 -7.03 27.75
C ASP A 36 -19.86 -6.17 26.58
N LEU A 37 -20.39 -4.99 26.92
CA LEU A 37 -20.87 -4.01 25.97
C LEU A 37 -19.71 -3.69 25.04
N MET A 38 -19.80 -4.23 23.82
CA MET A 38 -18.82 -4.03 22.77
C MET A 38 -18.56 -2.53 22.64
N SER A 39 -17.40 -2.09 23.13
CA SER A 39 -16.84 -0.81 22.74
C SER A 39 -16.61 -0.90 21.23
N GLU A 40 -17.60 -0.40 20.48
CA GLU A 40 -17.52 -0.22 19.03
C GLU A 40 -16.23 0.54 18.75
N LYS A 41 -15.22 -0.17 18.23
CA LYS A 41 -13.95 0.45 17.89
C LYS A 41 -14.25 1.34 16.69
N ALA A 42 -14.53 2.62 16.97
CA ALA A 42 -14.82 3.63 15.97
C ALA A 42 -13.66 3.65 14.96
N TYR A 43 -13.87 3.06 13.80
CA TYR A 43 -12.98 3.25 12.66
C TYR A 43 -13.13 4.71 12.25
N PRO A 44 -12.03 5.44 11.99
CA PRO A 44 -12.14 6.79 11.47
C PRO A 44 -13.01 6.73 10.20
N SER A 45 -14.04 7.58 10.16
CA SER A 45 -15.06 7.57 9.10
C SER A 45 -14.48 7.87 7.71
N GLU A 46 -13.27 8.42 7.65
CA GLU A 46 -12.56 8.80 6.43
C GLU A 46 -11.05 8.54 6.59
N PHE A 47 -10.39 8.09 5.53
CA PHE A 47 -8.94 7.97 5.46
C PHE A 47 -8.42 8.55 4.14
N GLU A 48 -7.28 9.26 4.20
CA GLU A 48 -6.66 9.87 3.02
C GLU A 48 -5.43 9.05 2.58
N VAL A 49 -5.35 8.72 1.28
CA VAL A 49 -4.15 8.13 0.67
C VAL A 49 -3.59 9.07 -0.39
N THR A 50 -2.31 9.41 -0.27
CA THR A 50 -1.58 10.16 -1.29
C THR A 50 -0.68 9.21 -2.08
N ILE A 51 -0.95 9.04 -3.38
CA ILE A 51 -0.12 8.26 -4.30
C ILE A 51 0.73 9.23 -5.13
N LEU A 52 2.05 9.07 -5.08
CA LEU A 52 2.99 9.81 -5.94
C LEU A 52 3.58 8.83 -6.95
N GLN A 53 3.39 9.12 -8.23
CA GLN A 53 3.79 8.24 -9.33
C GLN A 53 4.60 9.01 -10.38
N THR A 54 5.59 8.33 -10.95
CA THR A 54 6.35 8.75 -12.13
C THR A 54 6.23 7.65 -13.18
N THR A 55 6.26 8.00 -14.46
CA THR A 55 6.26 7.04 -15.57
C THR A 55 7.46 7.33 -16.48
N ASP A 56 7.95 6.29 -17.17
CA ASP A 56 8.85 6.44 -18.31
C ASP A 56 10.07 7.35 -18.09
N ILE A 57 10.77 7.13 -16.97
CA ILE A 57 11.94 7.93 -16.60
C ILE A 57 13.09 7.77 -17.61
N HIS A 58 13.09 6.69 -18.40
CA HIS A 58 14.08 6.43 -19.46
C HIS A 58 15.55 6.64 -19.02
N CYS A 59 15.89 6.19 -17.81
CA CYS A 59 17.22 6.34 -17.22
C CYS A 59 17.74 7.80 -17.15
N GLN A 60 16.85 8.79 -17.04
CA GLN A 60 17.22 10.19 -16.89
C GLN A 60 17.62 10.51 -15.44
N ILE A 61 18.81 10.04 -15.07
CA ILE A 61 19.37 10.17 -13.71
C ILE A 61 19.74 11.63 -13.40
N HIS A 62 20.30 12.33 -14.38
CA HIS A 62 20.75 13.71 -14.25
C HIS A 62 19.74 14.69 -14.86
N PRO A 63 19.72 15.95 -14.39
CA PRO A 63 18.93 16.98 -15.05
C PRO A 63 19.34 17.16 -16.51
N LYS A 64 18.34 17.31 -17.39
CA LYS A 64 18.54 17.53 -18.82
C LYS A 64 17.79 18.78 -19.26
N ASP A 65 18.17 19.33 -20.41
CA ASP A 65 17.41 20.42 -20.99
C ASP A 65 16.10 19.89 -21.57
N GLU A 66 15.02 20.56 -21.22
CA GLU A 66 13.72 20.37 -21.84
C GLU A 66 13.25 21.70 -22.44
N LEU A 67 12.51 21.60 -23.55
CA LEU A 67 11.94 22.74 -24.24
C LEU A 67 10.58 23.09 -23.61
N PHE A 68 10.41 24.37 -23.31
CA PHE A 68 9.17 24.97 -22.86
C PHE A 68 8.75 26.06 -23.85
N TRP A 69 7.44 26.25 -23.99
CA TRP A 69 6.87 27.38 -24.69
C TRP A 69 6.33 28.36 -23.64
N GLU A 70 6.95 29.52 -23.52
CA GLU A 70 6.64 30.51 -22.48
C GLU A 70 6.67 31.91 -23.08
N ASN A 71 5.69 32.75 -22.75
CA ASN A 71 5.62 34.14 -23.21
C ASN A 71 5.79 34.30 -24.73
N ASN A 72 5.20 33.38 -25.51
CA ASN A 72 5.32 33.31 -26.97
C ASN A 72 6.73 33.01 -27.51
N GLU A 73 7.61 32.43 -26.69
CA GLU A 73 8.98 32.10 -27.06
C GLU A 73 9.37 30.67 -26.63
N LYS A 74 10.40 30.13 -27.31
CA LYS A 74 11.00 28.84 -26.99
C LYS A 74 12.06 29.03 -25.90
N VAL A 75 11.87 28.41 -24.74
CA VAL A 75 12.78 28.50 -23.60
C VAL A 75 13.27 27.10 -23.21
N TYR A 76 14.57 26.92 -22.99
CA TYR A 76 15.10 25.67 -22.46
C TYR A 76 15.37 25.79 -20.96
N ARG A 77 14.96 24.78 -20.18
CA ARG A 77 15.24 24.69 -18.74
C ARG A 77 15.78 23.32 -18.38
N LYS A 78 16.65 23.30 -17.37
CA LYS A 78 17.08 22.05 -16.73
C LYS A 78 15.94 21.49 -15.88
N THR A 79 15.48 20.29 -16.20
CA THR A 79 14.42 19.60 -15.47
C THR A 79 14.80 18.18 -15.09
N GLY A 80 14.02 17.60 -14.19
CA GLY A 80 14.19 16.24 -13.72
C GLY A 80 15.43 16.04 -12.84
N GLY A 81 16.01 14.84 -12.93
CA GLY A 81 17.14 14.42 -12.12
C GLY A 81 16.75 13.87 -10.75
N TYR A 82 17.43 12.78 -10.36
CA TYR A 82 17.07 12.00 -9.17
C TYR A 82 17.33 12.75 -7.86
N ALA A 83 18.33 13.63 -7.84
CA ALA A 83 18.61 14.50 -6.70
C ALA A 83 17.44 15.47 -6.42
N HIS A 84 16.86 16.03 -7.49
CA HIS A 84 15.70 16.92 -7.39
C HIS A 84 14.46 16.14 -6.92
N LEU A 85 14.17 14.99 -7.56
CA LEU A 85 13.05 14.14 -7.19
C LEU A 85 13.14 13.67 -5.72
N SER A 86 14.32 13.24 -5.28
CA SER A 86 14.57 12.83 -3.89
C SER A 86 14.27 13.97 -2.90
N THR A 87 14.71 15.18 -3.22
CA THR A 87 14.46 16.37 -2.39
C THR A 87 12.97 16.71 -2.34
N TYR A 88 12.29 16.66 -3.47
CA TYR A 88 10.84 16.89 -3.56
C TYR A 88 10.06 15.87 -2.72
N LEU A 89 10.35 14.58 -2.86
CA LEU A 89 9.69 13.50 -2.10
C LEU A 89 9.91 13.66 -0.60
N LYS A 90 11.13 13.98 -0.16
CA LYS A 90 11.43 14.26 1.26
C LYS A 90 10.62 15.44 1.79
N LYS A 91 10.48 16.51 1.00
CA LYS A 91 9.66 17.68 1.38
C LYS A 91 8.18 17.34 1.44
N LYS A 92 7.65 16.59 0.48
CA LYS A 92 6.24 16.16 0.48
C LYS A 92 5.91 15.24 1.65
N LYS A 93 6.79 14.28 1.96
CA LYS A 93 6.64 13.39 3.12
C LYS A 93 6.67 14.09 4.48
N LYS A 94 7.27 15.28 4.59
CA LYS A 94 7.27 16.07 5.83
C LYS A 94 6.05 16.96 6.01
N LYS A 95 5.36 17.28 4.90
CA LYS A 95 4.16 18.15 4.89
C LYS A 95 2.87 17.37 5.10
N LYS A 96 2.92 16.05 4.94
CA LYS A 96 1.88 15.09 5.31
C LYS A 96 2.32 14.46 6.62
#